data_AF-A0A257A5G9-F1
#
_entry.id   AF-A0A257A5G9-F1
#
_cell.length_a   1.000
_cell.length_b   1.000
_cell.length_c   1.000
_cell.angle_alpha   90.00
_cell.angle_beta   90.00
_cell.angle_gamma   90.00
#
_symmetry.space_group_name_H-M   'P 1'
#
loop_
_entity.id
_entity.type
_entity.pdbx_description
1 polymer ?
#
loop_
_entity_poly.entity_id
_entity_poly.type
_entity_poly.pdbx_seq_one_letter_code
_entity_poly.pdbx_strand_id
1 'polypeptide(L)'
;MLYLILSHNYEELKKSFCLDAILKGEEFQNSWDKILEEDLHRRIGISSPSDDFLEYLLEKNYPLVMIDGDKDFLPREYSFDILPPTFFQRDAKKVAIELLGKLLVRKLREGYIVGKIVETEAYYGPDDPASRAYKGKKDYNKGMWLNGGHIFIYMVHANWMLNITTDKQDAQAVLIRAVEPIAGIHLMRKNRRRKNLKDLCSGPGKLSQSFYITRDMNEKLLGSELLISSSPWKNFEIGKSHRIGVKHDLDEPLRFFIKDSLYISRNKLR
;
A
#
# COMPACT_ATOMS: atom_id res chain seq x y z
N MET A 1 -5.57 -20.45 -15.04
CA MET A 1 -5.06 -19.69 -13.89
C MET A 1 -4.26 -18.52 -14.45
N LEU A 2 -4.69 -17.28 -14.20
CA LEU A 2 -4.04 -16.08 -14.72
C LEU A 2 -3.21 -15.46 -13.59
N TYR A 3 -1.96 -15.12 -13.87
CA TYR A 3 -1.08 -14.44 -12.94
C TYR A 3 -1.02 -12.96 -13.32
N LEU A 4 -1.34 -12.06 -12.39
CA LEU A 4 -1.21 -10.62 -12.56
C LEU A 4 0.08 -10.13 -11.90
N ILE A 5 0.91 -9.43 -12.67
CA ILE A 5 2.09 -8.72 -12.18
C ILE A 5 1.83 -7.21 -12.29
N LEU A 6 1.96 -6.48 -11.20
CA LEU A 6 1.81 -5.02 -11.21
C LEU A 6 3.06 -4.34 -11.72
N SER A 7 2.91 -3.67 -12.86
CA SER A 7 4.03 -3.25 -13.67
C SER A 7 4.10 -1.74 -13.82
N HIS A 8 4.88 -1.09 -12.97
CA HIS A 8 5.58 0.15 -13.37
C HIS A 8 6.95 -0.15 -14.00
N ASN A 9 7.40 -1.41 -13.93
CA ASN A 9 8.64 -1.93 -14.51
C ASN A 9 8.37 -2.66 -15.83
N TYR A 10 7.37 -2.23 -16.59
CA TYR A 10 6.97 -2.87 -17.84
C TYR A 10 8.13 -3.00 -18.81
N GLU A 11 8.94 -1.93 -18.92
CA GLU A 11 10.13 -1.92 -19.76
C GLU A 11 11.25 -2.84 -19.24
N GLU A 12 11.36 -3.03 -17.92
CA GLU A 12 12.31 -3.97 -17.33
C GLU A 12 11.84 -5.43 -17.53
N LEU A 13 10.56 -5.72 -17.33
CA LEU A 13 9.96 -7.02 -17.62
C LEU A 13 10.03 -7.32 -19.12
N LYS A 14 9.77 -6.33 -19.98
CA LYS A 14 9.95 -6.43 -21.44
C LYS A 14 11.36 -6.79 -21.82
N LYS A 15 12.35 -6.10 -21.23
CA LYS A 15 13.76 -6.33 -21.53
C LYS A 15 14.26 -7.67 -21.00
N SER A 16 13.82 -8.06 -19.80
CA SER A 16 14.27 -9.29 -19.14
C SER A 16 13.62 -10.54 -19.74
N PHE A 17 12.42 -10.40 -20.33
CA PHE A 17 11.62 -11.53 -20.83
C PHE A 17 11.20 -11.40 -22.30
N CYS A 18 11.82 -10.48 -23.06
CA CYS A 18 11.49 -10.21 -24.47
C CYS A 18 9.99 -10.04 -24.75
N LEU A 19 9.23 -9.39 -23.84
CA LEU A 19 7.77 -9.28 -23.97
C LEU A 19 7.34 -8.55 -25.26
N ASP A 20 8.19 -7.69 -25.83
CA ASP A 20 7.91 -7.02 -27.12
C ASP A 20 7.76 -7.99 -28.30
N ALA A 21 8.51 -9.09 -28.33
CA ALA A 21 8.39 -10.11 -29.38
C ALA A 21 7.10 -10.93 -29.22
N ILE A 22 6.74 -11.23 -27.97
CA ILE A 22 5.49 -11.94 -27.60
C ILE A 22 4.26 -11.10 -27.94
N LEU A 23 4.29 -9.79 -27.62
CA LEU A 23 3.23 -8.84 -27.94
C LEU A 23 3.07 -8.59 -29.45
N LYS A 24 4.15 -8.75 -30.22
CA LYS A 24 4.15 -8.66 -31.69
C LYS A 24 3.75 -9.97 -32.38
N GLY A 25 3.51 -11.04 -31.62
CA GLY A 25 3.07 -12.33 -32.15
C GLY A 25 4.18 -13.15 -32.83
N GLU A 26 5.45 -12.90 -32.51
CA GLU A 26 6.58 -13.68 -33.01
C GLU A 26 6.65 -15.04 -32.28
N GLU A 27 6.68 -16.15 -33.03
CA GLU A 27 6.75 -17.50 -32.47
C GLU A 27 8.13 -17.74 -31.82
N PHE A 28 8.13 -17.95 -30.51
CA PHE A 28 9.25 -18.56 -29.80
C PHE A 28 8.95 -20.03 -29.54
N GLN A 29 9.98 -20.86 -29.72
CA GLN A 29 9.91 -22.32 -29.56
C GLN A 29 9.82 -22.78 -28.09
N ASN A 30 9.28 -21.94 -27.21
CA ASN A 30 8.89 -22.23 -25.82
C ASN A 30 7.56 -21.52 -25.52
N SER A 31 6.47 -22.11 -26.03
CA SER A 31 5.08 -22.10 -25.51
C SER A 31 4.79 -21.23 -24.26
N TRP A 32 4.34 -19.99 -24.46
CA TRP A 32 3.75 -19.13 -23.40
C TRP A 32 2.35 -18.65 -23.81
N ASP A 33 1.42 -19.58 -24.01
CA ASP A 33 0.12 -19.27 -24.61
C ASP A 33 -0.81 -18.42 -23.72
N LYS A 34 -0.54 -17.11 -23.79
CA LYS A 34 -1.37 -15.89 -23.95
C LYS A 34 -2.47 -15.55 -22.94
N ILE A 35 -2.27 -14.44 -22.22
CA ILE A 35 -2.84 -13.08 -22.48
C ILE A 35 -1.99 -12.06 -21.69
N LEU A 36 -1.09 -11.33 -22.36
CA LEU A 36 -0.45 -10.11 -21.82
C LEU A 36 -1.39 -8.92 -22.03
N GLU A 37 -2.56 -8.91 -21.39
CA GLU A 37 -3.37 -7.70 -21.33
C GLU A 37 -2.82 -6.81 -20.23
N GLU A 38 -2.35 -5.62 -20.61
CA GLU A 38 -2.22 -4.51 -19.67
C GLU A 38 -3.64 -4.05 -19.35
N ASP A 39 -4.12 -4.34 -18.13
CA ASP A 39 -5.40 -3.78 -17.72
C ASP A 39 -5.29 -2.26 -17.53
N LEU A 40 -6.41 -1.56 -17.38
CA LEU A 40 -6.47 -0.11 -17.09
C LEU A 40 -5.69 0.32 -15.82
N HIS A 41 -5.11 -0.64 -15.11
CA HIS A 41 -4.38 -0.51 -13.86
C HIS A 41 -2.93 -1.02 -13.97
N ARG A 42 -2.42 -1.25 -15.19
CA ARG A 42 -1.05 -1.68 -15.49
C ARG A 42 -0.67 -3.03 -14.90
N ARG A 43 -1.65 -3.94 -14.76
CA ARG A 43 -1.43 -5.33 -14.38
C ARG A 43 -1.24 -6.14 -15.63
N ILE A 44 -0.16 -6.92 -15.68
CA ILE A 44 0.16 -7.81 -16.78
C ILE A 44 -0.36 -9.20 -16.45
N GLY A 45 -1.28 -9.71 -17.27
CA GLY A 45 -1.71 -11.11 -17.23
C GLY A 45 -0.69 -12.07 -17.81
N ILE A 46 -0.51 -13.22 -17.18
CA ILE A 46 0.25 -14.35 -17.74
C ILE A 46 -0.53 -15.63 -17.45
N SER A 47 -0.89 -16.36 -18.51
CA SER A 47 -1.45 -17.71 -18.42
C SER A 47 -0.32 -18.73 -18.38
N SER A 48 -0.39 -19.67 -17.45
CA SER A 48 0.51 -20.83 -17.38
C SER A 48 2.03 -20.50 -17.44
N PRO A 49 2.56 -19.64 -16.53
CA PRO A 49 4.00 -19.41 -16.42
C PRO A 49 4.75 -20.68 -16.01
N SER A 50 6.04 -20.80 -16.36
CA SER A 50 6.88 -21.90 -15.86
C SER A 50 7.29 -21.69 -14.42
N ASP A 51 7.73 -22.78 -13.81
CA ASP A 51 8.37 -22.81 -12.51
C ASP A 51 9.56 -21.82 -12.44
N ASP A 52 10.47 -21.82 -13.41
CA ASP A 52 11.62 -20.87 -13.45
C ASP A 52 11.19 -19.38 -13.41
N PHE A 53 10.10 -19.04 -14.10
CA PHE A 53 9.59 -17.66 -14.12
C PHE A 53 8.92 -17.31 -12.79
N LEU A 54 8.17 -18.25 -12.21
CA LEU A 54 7.55 -18.09 -10.89
C LEU A 54 8.63 -17.92 -9.81
N GLU A 55 9.67 -18.74 -9.83
CA GLU A 55 10.83 -18.65 -8.93
C GLU A 55 11.50 -17.28 -9.05
N TYR A 56 11.79 -16.81 -10.28
CA TYR A 56 12.34 -15.48 -10.48
C TYR A 56 11.48 -14.37 -9.85
N LEU A 57 10.16 -14.41 -10.04
CA LEU A 57 9.27 -13.37 -9.49
C LEU A 57 9.25 -13.38 -7.96
N LEU A 58 9.24 -14.58 -7.37
CA LEU A 58 9.31 -14.76 -5.92
C LEU A 58 10.66 -14.25 -5.38
N GLU A 59 11.78 -14.57 -6.04
CA GLU A 59 13.12 -14.07 -5.68
C GLU A 59 13.22 -12.54 -5.74
N LYS A 60 12.59 -11.91 -6.73
CA LYS A 60 12.56 -10.44 -6.87
C LYS A 60 11.51 -9.77 -5.98
N ASN A 61 10.75 -10.55 -5.21
CA ASN A 61 9.66 -10.08 -4.36
C ASN A 61 8.62 -9.25 -5.14
N TYR A 62 8.37 -9.60 -6.40
CA TYR A 62 7.26 -9.05 -7.16
C TYR A 62 5.96 -9.69 -6.64
N PRO A 63 4.93 -8.91 -6.31
CA PRO A 63 3.67 -9.48 -5.86
C PRO A 63 3.00 -10.21 -7.03
N LEU A 64 2.99 -11.53 -6.91
CA LEU A 64 2.37 -12.45 -7.83
C LEU A 64 0.93 -12.70 -7.40
N VAL A 65 -0.03 -12.35 -8.26
CA VAL A 65 -1.45 -12.47 -7.93
C VAL A 65 -2.12 -13.49 -8.85
N MET A 66 -2.60 -14.58 -8.28
CA MET A 66 -3.35 -15.62 -8.98
C MET A 66 -4.82 -15.20 -9.09
N ILE A 67 -5.41 -15.34 -10.28
CA ILE A 67 -6.82 -15.08 -10.55
C ILE A 67 -7.55 -16.39 -10.83
N ASP A 68 -8.65 -16.60 -10.12
CA ASP A 68 -9.63 -17.67 -10.33
C ASP A 68 -11.04 -17.05 -10.35
N GLY A 69 -11.65 -17.00 -11.53
CA GLY A 69 -12.92 -16.30 -11.75
C GLY A 69 -12.82 -14.81 -11.41
N ASP A 70 -13.63 -14.34 -10.45
CA ASP A 70 -13.65 -12.96 -9.98
C ASP A 70 -12.76 -12.72 -8.75
N LYS A 71 -12.05 -13.76 -8.28
CA LYS A 71 -11.22 -13.74 -7.08
C LYS A 71 -9.75 -13.68 -7.45
N ASP A 72 -9.03 -12.96 -6.62
CA ASP A 72 -7.59 -12.76 -6.68
C ASP A 72 -6.96 -13.13 -5.33
N PHE A 73 -5.94 -13.97 -5.37
CA PHE A 73 -5.24 -14.46 -4.19
C PHE A 73 -3.74 -14.54 -4.45
N LEU A 74 -2.97 -14.53 -3.37
CA LEU A 74 -1.54 -14.82 -3.44
C LEU A 74 -1.32 -16.33 -3.37
N PRO A 75 -0.24 -16.86 -3.98
CA PRO A 75 0.22 -18.22 -3.74
C PRO A 75 0.34 -18.51 -2.24
N ARG A 76 0.16 -19.78 -1.84
CA ARG A 76 0.21 -20.16 -0.42
C ARG A 76 1.62 -19.99 0.16
N GLU A 77 2.62 -20.12 -0.70
CA GLU A 77 4.05 -20.02 -0.44
C GLU A 77 4.51 -18.56 -0.31
N TYR A 78 3.67 -17.59 -0.71
CA TYR A 78 4.02 -16.18 -0.65
C TYR A 78 4.14 -15.72 0.81
N SER A 79 5.33 -15.26 1.17
CA SER A 79 5.63 -14.67 2.47
C SER A 79 5.94 -13.18 2.32
N PHE A 80 5.69 -12.42 3.38
CA PHE A 80 6.01 -10.99 3.43
C PHE A 80 7.03 -10.73 4.51
N ASP A 81 8.17 -10.15 4.13
CA ASP A 81 9.15 -9.65 5.07
C ASP A 81 8.65 -8.35 5.68
N ILE A 82 8.32 -8.38 6.98
CA ILE A 82 7.93 -7.18 7.71
C ILE A 82 9.11 -6.22 7.83
N LEU A 83 8.87 -4.93 7.60
CA LEU A 83 9.90 -3.91 7.83
C LEU A 83 10.30 -3.89 9.31
N PRO A 84 11.61 -3.78 9.62
CA PRO A 84 12.09 -3.85 10.98
C PRO A 84 11.64 -2.63 11.80
N PRO A 85 11.53 -2.73 13.14
CA PRO A 85 11.18 -1.58 13.99
C PRO A 85 12.07 -0.35 13.78
N THR A 86 13.35 -0.57 13.46
CA THR A 86 14.31 0.50 13.15
C THR A 86 13.92 1.33 11.92
N PHE A 87 13.12 0.79 11.00
CA PHE A 87 12.56 1.55 9.89
C PHE A 87 11.57 2.62 10.39
N PHE A 88 10.77 2.31 11.39
CA PHE A 88 9.73 3.22 11.91
C PHE A 88 10.26 4.15 13.00
N GLN A 89 11.29 3.76 13.74
CA GLN A 89 11.94 4.56 14.80
C GLN A 89 12.82 5.69 14.24
N ARG A 90 12.26 6.47 13.32
CA ARG A 90 12.88 7.61 12.63
C ARG A 90 11.83 8.73 12.51
N ASP A 91 12.27 9.91 12.10
CA ASP A 91 11.42 11.07 11.83
C ASP A 91 10.22 10.74 10.93
N ALA A 92 9.02 11.24 11.28
CA ALA A 92 7.77 10.94 10.58
C ALA A 92 7.81 11.31 9.10
N LYS A 93 8.39 12.46 8.73
CA LYS A 93 8.51 12.87 7.32
C LYS A 93 9.38 11.88 6.54
N LYS A 94 10.53 11.48 7.10
CA LYS A 94 11.39 10.47 6.46
C LYS A 94 10.66 9.15 6.26
N VAL A 95 9.97 8.66 7.29
CA VAL A 95 9.18 7.42 7.21
C VAL A 95 8.03 7.56 6.21
N ALA A 96 7.31 8.68 6.19
CA ALA A 96 6.19 8.92 5.28
C ALA A 96 6.61 8.85 3.81
N ILE A 97 7.76 9.44 3.47
CA ILE A 97 8.36 9.40 2.14
C ILE A 97 8.77 7.96 1.78
N GLU A 98 9.53 7.30 2.66
CA GLU A 98 10.06 5.96 2.40
C GLU A 98 9.00 4.84 2.44
N LEU A 99 7.81 5.13 2.99
CA LEU A 99 6.66 4.24 2.92
C LEU A 99 6.00 4.21 1.54
N LEU A 100 6.18 5.24 0.71
CA LEU A 100 5.68 5.21 -0.66
C LEU A 100 6.31 4.03 -1.42
N GLY A 101 5.48 3.31 -2.17
CA GLY A 101 5.86 2.10 -2.87
C GLY A 101 5.87 0.83 -2.02
N LYS A 102 5.92 0.91 -0.68
CA LYS A 102 5.85 -0.28 0.20
C LYS A 102 4.49 -0.96 0.15
N LEU A 103 4.43 -2.22 0.58
CA LEU A 103 3.21 -3.00 0.62
C LEU A 103 2.56 -2.91 1.99
N LEU A 104 1.32 -2.44 2.07
CA LEU A 104 0.44 -2.67 3.21
C LEU A 104 -0.24 -4.03 3.03
N VAL A 105 -0.13 -4.90 4.03
CA VAL A 105 -0.63 -6.28 3.98
C VAL A 105 -1.50 -6.54 5.19
N ARG A 106 -2.75 -6.95 4.95
CA ARG A 106 -3.67 -7.46 5.97
C ARG A 106 -3.91 -8.94 5.73
N LYS A 107 -3.71 -9.74 6.77
CA LYS A 107 -4.09 -11.15 6.79
C LYS A 107 -5.48 -11.31 7.43
N LEU A 108 -6.41 -11.89 6.68
CA LEU A 108 -7.74 -12.30 7.15
C LEU A 108 -7.86 -13.82 7.13
N ARG A 109 -8.93 -14.37 7.69
CA ARG A 109 -9.20 -15.82 7.61
C ARG A 109 -9.44 -16.27 6.16
N GLU A 110 -10.04 -15.40 5.37
CA GLU A 110 -10.37 -15.64 3.96
C GLU A 110 -9.18 -15.44 3.00
N GLY A 111 -8.06 -14.85 3.46
CA GLY A 111 -6.88 -14.61 2.64
C GLY A 111 -6.20 -13.28 2.93
N TYR A 112 -5.27 -12.90 2.04
CA TYR A 112 -4.54 -11.63 2.14
C TYR A 112 -5.24 -10.51 1.37
N ILE A 113 -5.19 -9.31 1.94
CA ILE A 113 -5.50 -8.05 1.26
C ILE A 113 -4.20 -7.26 1.17
N VAL A 114 -3.81 -6.85 -0.03
CA VAL A 114 -2.53 -6.20 -0.28
C VAL A 114 -2.70 -4.94 -1.11
N GLY A 115 -1.98 -3.89 -0.74
CA GLY A 115 -1.99 -2.61 -1.43
C GLY A 115 -0.62 -1.95 -1.42
N LYS A 116 -0.19 -1.38 -2.54
CA LYS A 116 1.00 -0.53 -2.62
C LYS A 116 0.66 0.84 -2.05
N ILE A 117 1.40 1.32 -1.06
CA ILE A 117 1.19 2.64 -0.46
C ILE A 117 1.55 3.72 -1.48
N VAL A 118 0.60 4.60 -1.81
CA VAL A 118 0.79 5.66 -2.82
C VAL A 118 0.59 7.06 -2.27
N GLU A 119 0.10 7.19 -1.03
CA GLU A 119 -0.13 8.48 -0.38
C GLU A 119 -0.03 8.36 1.14
N THR A 120 0.73 9.25 1.76
CA THR A 120 0.98 9.32 3.21
C THR A 120 0.94 10.77 3.72
N GLU A 121 0.68 10.94 5.01
CA GLU A 121 0.85 12.23 5.71
C GLU A 121 1.65 12.03 7.00
N ALA A 122 2.60 12.93 7.25
CA ALA A 122 3.36 12.98 8.49
C ALA A 122 2.69 13.90 9.53
N TYR A 123 2.69 13.46 10.78
CA TYR A 123 2.17 14.20 11.92
C TYR A 123 3.16 14.18 13.07
N TYR A 124 3.34 15.34 13.70
CA TYR A 124 4.27 15.57 14.79
C TYR A 124 3.56 15.76 16.12
N GLY A 125 4.33 16.02 17.18
CA GLY A 125 3.88 16.02 18.56
C GLY A 125 3.04 17.25 18.98
N PRO A 126 3.25 17.78 20.20
CA PRO A 126 2.42 18.83 20.78
C PRO A 126 2.29 20.12 19.98
N ASP A 127 3.27 20.44 19.14
CA ASP A 127 3.38 21.70 18.40
C ASP A 127 2.74 21.66 17.00
N ASP A 128 2.29 20.48 16.55
CA ASP A 128 1.64 20.32 15.25
C ASP A 128 0.11 20.48 15.38
N PRO A 129 -0.48 21.57 14.87
CA PRO A 129 -1.91 21.86 15.06
C PRO A 129 -2.84 20.89 14.33
N ALA A 130 -2.33 20.11 13.36
CA ALA A 130 -3.10 19.08 12.68
C ALA A 130 -3.04 17.72 13.38
N SER A 131 -2.11 17.54 14.31
CA SER A 131 -1.84 16.27 14.96
C SER A 131 -2.87 15.91 16.03
N ARG A 132 -3.08 14.61 16.22
CA ARG A 132 -3.84 14.11 17.39
C ARG A 132 -3.09 14.34 18.70
N ALA A 133 -1.78 14.52 18.65
CA ALA A 133 -0.91 14.88 19.77
C ALA A 133 -0.89 16.39 20.06
N TYR A 134 -1.57 17.23 19.26
CA TYR A 134 -1.61 18.67 19.48
C TYR A 134 -2.05 19.02 20.90
N LYS A 135 -1.29 19.88 21.57
CA LYS A 135 -1.44 20.24 22.99
C LYS A 135 -1.23 19.06 23.95
N GLY A 136 -0.37 18.11 23.59
CA GLY A 136 0.12 17.07 24.48
C GLY A 136 -0.74 15.81 24.58
N LYS A 137 -0.34 14.96 25.54
CA LYS A 137 -0.89 13.62 25.74
C LYS A 137 -2.29 13.67 26.36
N LYS A 138 -3.20 12.87 25.80
CA LYS A 138 -4.62 12.75 26.17
C LYS A 138 -5.02 11.28 26.08
N ASP A 139 -6.13 10.90 26.71
CA ASP A 139 -6.57 9.50 26.75
C ASP A 139 -6.77 8.88 25.36
N TYR A 140 -7.32 9.63 24.42
CA TYR A 140 -7.60 9.12 23.07
C TYR A 140 -6.38 9.05 22.15
N ASN A 141 -5.25 9.66 22.53
CA ASN A 141 -4.03 9.71 21.69
C ASN A 141 -2.87 8.93 22.28
N LYS A 142 -3.06 8.20 23.39
CA LYS A 142 -2.01 7.43 24.08
C LYS A 142 -1.22 6.55 23.13
N GLY A 143 -1.89 5.86 22.21
CA GLY A 143 -1.24 5.04 21.18
C GLY A 143 -0.25 5.79 20.28
N MET A 144 -0.43 7.08 20.04
CA MET A 144 0.52 7.89 19.25
C MET A 144 1.86 8.12 19.99
N TRP A 145 1.89 7.93 21.31
CA TRP A 145 3.10 8.07 22.14
C TRP A 145 3.86 6.76 22.33
N LEU A 146 3.49 5.70 21.59
CA LEU A 146 4.23 4.46 21.56
C LEU A 146 5.39 4.55 20.57
N ASN A 147 6.46 3.81 20.83
CA ASN A 147 7.64 3.76 19.96
C ASN A 147 7.27 3.42 18.52
N GLY A 148 8.11 3.82 17.56
CA GLY A 148 7.87 3.59 16.14
C GLY A 148 7.56 2.12 15.79
N GLY A 149 6.52 1.92 14.98
CA GLY A 149 6.05 0.62 14.49
C GLY A 149 4.73 0.13 15.11
N HIS A 150 4.11 0.92 15.99
CA HIS A 150 2.78 0.61 16.53
C HIS A 150 1.68 1.16 15.63
N ILE A 151 0.55 0.47 15.62
CA ILE A 151 -0.67 0.88 14.93
C ILE A 151 -1.37 1.91 15.80
N PHE A 152 -1.62 3.10 15.27
CA PHE A 152 -2.42 4.13 15.92
C PHE A 152 -3.69 4.40 15.11
N ILE A 153 -4.83 4.12 15.72
CA ILE A 153 -6.15 4.22 15.10
C ILE A 153 -7.05 5.14 15.93
N TYR A 154 -7.71 6.05 15.22
CA TYR A 154 -8.76 6.89 15.76
C TYR A 154 -9.90 7.03 14.75
N MET A 155 -11.07 7.45 15.20
CA MET A 155 -12.25 7.62 14.33
C MET A 155 -12.41 9.07 13.90
N VAL A 156 -12.69 9.27 12.62
CA VAL A 156 -13.11 10.54 12.01
C VAL A 156 -14.30 10.26 11.10
N HIS A 157 -15.43 10.95 11.31
CA HIS A 157 -16.66 10.79 10.49
C HIS A 157 -17.03 9.31 10.23
N ALA A 158 -17.11 8.51 11.29
CA ALA A 158 -17.41 7.06 11.22
C ALA A 158 -16.39 6.20 10.45
N ASN A 159 -15.17 6.71 10.20
CA ASN A 159 -14.09 5.98 9.56
C ASN A 159 -12.88 5.86 10.49
N TRP A 160 -12.27 4.68 10.53
CA TRP A 160 -10.97 4.49 11.17
C TRP A 160 -9.87 5.12 10.32
N MET A 161 -8.95 5.83 10.97
CA MET A 161 -7.74 6.38 10.35
C MET A 161 -6.56 5.49 10.73
N LEU A 162 -5.92 4.83 9.77
CA LEU A 162 -4.78 3.95 10.02
C LEU A 162 -3.48 4.76 10.01
N ASN A 163 -2.83 4.85 11.17
CA ASN A 163 -1.53 5.49 11.30
C ASN A 163 -0.53 4.48 11.84
N ILE A 164 0.74 4.65 11.49
CA ILE A 164 1.86 3.94 12.10
C ILE A 164 2.68 4.94 12.90
N THR A 165 2.90 4.67 14.18
CA THR A 165 3.76 5.52 15.02
C THR A 165 5.18 5.49 14.48
N THR A 166 5.87 6.61 14.65
CA THR A 166 7.26 6.76 14.27
C THR A 166 8.06 7.32 15.42
N ASP A 167 9.34 7.59 15.17
CA ASP A 167 10.30 8.04 16.17
C ASP A 167 10.47 7.06 17.36
N LYS A 168 11.40 7.37 18.27
CA LYS A 168 11.68 6.54 19.45
C LYS A 168 10.96 7.04 20.70
N GLN A 169 10.69 8.34 20.81
CA GLN A 169 10.28 8.95 22.07
C GLN A 169 9.17 9.99 21.89
N ASP A 170 9.16 10.70 20.77
CA ASP A 170 8.18 11.74 20.52
C ASP A 170 6.91 11.19 19.86
N ALA A 171 5.78 11.85 20.14
CA ALA A 171 4.51 11.53 19.52
C ALA A 171 4.54 11.90 18.03
N GLN A 172 4.92 10.95 17.19
CA GLN A 172 4.98 11.09 15.75
C GLN A 172 4.27 9.92 15.08
N ALA A 173 3.61 10.17 13.95
CA ALA A 173 2.96 9.11 13.20
C ALA A 173 2.82 9.46 11.73
N VAL A 174 2.69 8.40 10.92
CA VAL A 174 2.36 8.51 9.50
C VAL A 174 0.96 7.95 9.27
N LEU A 175 0.06 8.78 8.75
CA LEU A 175 -1.24 8.35 8.24
C LEU A 175 -1.06 7.69 6.87
N ILE A 176 -1.57 6.47 6.70
CA ILE A 176 -1.67 5.83 5.39
C ILE A 176 -2.96 6.28 4.72
N ARG A 177 -2.86 7.12 3.68
CA ARG A 177 -4.03 7.74 3.06
C ARG A 177 -4.59 6.95 1.91
N ALA A 178 -3.73 6.41 1.07
CA ALA A 178 -4.17 5.67 -0.09
C ALA A 178 -3.21 4.55 -0.44
N VAL A 179 -3.79 3.48 -0.97
CA VAL A 179 -3.05 2.39 -1.58
C VAL A 179 -3.61 2.10 -2.96
N GLU A 180 -2.73 1.69 -3.87
CA GLU A 180 -3.08 1.00 -5.10
C GLU A 180 -3.37 -0.46 -4.77
N PRO A 181 -4.59 -0.96 -4.98
CA PRO A 181 -4.93 -2.36 -4.71
C PRO A 181 -4.10 -3.35 -5.54
N ILE A 182 -3.55 -4.36 -4.88
CA ILE A 182 -2.68 -5.37 -5.48
C ILE A 182 -3.35 -6.75 -5.51
N ALA A 183 -3.73 -7.27 -4.34
CA ALA A 183 -4.33 -8.59 -4.17
C ALA A 183 -5.45 -8.56 -3.13
N GLY A 184 -6.36 -9.53 -3.17
CA GLY A 184 -7.55 -9.56 -2.32
C GLY A 184 -8.57 -8.48 -2.67
N ILE A 185 -8.58 -8.00 -3.92
CA ILE A 185 -9.51 -6.99 -4.44
C ILE A 185 -10.96 -7.45 -4.27
N HIS A 186 -11.26 -8.74 -4.47
CA HIS A 186 -12.60 -9.27 -4.23
C HIS A 186 -13.05 -9.08 -2.77
N LEU A 187 -12.13 -9.23 -1.79
CA LEU A 187 -12.38 -8.95 -0.38
C LEU A 187 -12.57 -7.44 -0.13
N MET A 188 -11.72 -6.59 -0.74
CA MET A 188 -11.88 -5.14 -0.65
C MET A 188 -13.26 -4.69 -1.17
N ARG A 189 -13.71 -5.24 -2.31
CA ARG A 189 -15.03 -4.99 -2.91
C ARG A 189 -16.15 -5.43 -1.97
N LYS A 190 -16.04 -6.61 -1.37
CA LYS A 190 -16.99 -7.13 -0.36
C LYS A 190 -17.07 -6.20 0.84
N ASN A 191 -15.93 -5.79 1.40
CA ASN A 191 -15.86 -4.92 2.57
C ASN A 191 -16.45 -3.53 2.31
N ARG A 192 -16.20 -2.96 1.12
CA ARG A 192 -16.69 -1.64 0.71
C ARG A 192 -18.09 -1.61 0.14
N ARG A 193 -18.60 -2.76 -0.31
CA ARG A 193 -19.79 -2.88 -1.18
C ARG A 193 -19.67 -1.98 -2.42
N ARG A 194 -18.50 -1.99 -3.06
CA ARG A 194 -18.18 -1.19 -4.27
C ARG A 194 -17.44 -2.05 -5.29
N LYS A 195 -17.68 -1.81 -6.58
CA LYS A 195 -17.02 -2.55 -7.68
C LYS A 195 -15.83 -1.82 -8.29
N ASN A 196 -15.90 -0.48 -8.37
CA ASN A 196 -14.88 0.34 -9.02
C ASN A 196 -13.56 0.32 -8.23
N LEU A 197 -12.50 -0.19 -8.87
CA LEU A 197 -11.18 -0.40 -8.25
C LEU A 197 -10.55 0.92 -7.76
N LYS A 198 -10.67 2.00 -8.54
CA LYS A 198 -10.13 3.32 -8.18
C LYS A 198 -10.80 3.92 -6.93
N ASP A 199 -12.00 3.46 -6.58
CA ASP A 199 -12.75 3.95 -5.43
C ASP A 199 -12.55 3.09 -4.17
N LEU A 200 -11.82 1.97 -4.25
CA LEU A 200 -11.64 1.10 -3.08
C LEU A 200 -10.74 1.74 -2.02
N CYS A 201 -9.62 2.32 -2.45
CA CYS A 201 -8.55 2.71 -1.52
C CYS A 201 -8.05 4.15 -1.71
N SER A 202 -8.76 4.99 -2.47
CA SER A 202 -8.42 6.39 -2.73
C SER A 202 -8.85 7.35 -1.60
N GLY A 203 -8.40 7.08 -0.38
CA GLY A 203 -8.64 7.90 0.81
C GLY A 203 -8.59 7.10 2.10
N PRO A 204 -8.23 7.73 3.25
CA PRO A 204 -7.86 6.99 4.46
C PRO A 204 -9.02 6.15 5.01
N GLY A 205 -10.22 6.74 5.09
CA GLY A 205 -11.41 5.97 5.48
C GLY A 205 -11.82 4.92 4.45
N LYS A 206 -11.50 5.13 3.17
CA LYS A 206 -11.77 4.14 2.13
C LYS A 206 -10.89 2.92 2.28
N LEU A 207 -9.58 3.17 2.40
CA LEU A 207 -8.55 2.20 2.69
C LEU A 207 -8.88 1.37 3.93
N SER A 208 -9.21 2.01 5.05
CA SER A 208 -9.48 1.29 6.30
C SER A 208 -10.69 0.36 6.20
N GLN A 209 -11.75 0.75 5.47
CA GLN A 209 -12.86 -0.17 5.20
C GLN A 209 -12.45 -1.31 4.27
N SER A 210 -11.73 -1.03 3.17
CA SER A 210 -11.25 -2.05 2.23
C SER A 210 -10.38 -3.11 2.90
N PHE A 211 -9.49 -2.68 3.80
CA PHE A 211 -8.57 -3.53 4.55
C PHE A 211 -9.16 -4.14 5.82
N TYR A 212 -10.46 -3.92 6.09
CA TYR A 212 -11.12 -4.40 7.31
C TYR A 212 -10.34 -4.01 8.59
N ILE A 213 -9.91 -2.74 8.65
CA ILE A 213 -9.23 -2.18 9.81
C ILE A 213 -10.27 -1.91 10.90
N THR A 214 -10.00 -2.36 12.12
CA THR A 214 -10.88 -2.19 13.27
C THR A 214 -10.14 -1.53 14.44
N ARG A 215 -10.89 -1.02 15.41
CA ARG A 215 -10.33 -0.42 16.63
C ARG A 215 -9.45 -1.38 17.42
N ASP A 216 -9.72 -2.68 17.36
CA ASP A 216 -8.99 -3.71 18.13
C ASP A 216 -7.52 -3.84 17.70
N MET A 217 -7.12 -3.19 16.61
CA MET A 217 -5.73 -3.09 16.17
C MET A 217 -4.98 -1.92 16.80
N ASN A 218 -5.68 -0.96 17.41
CA ASN A 218 -5.06 0.20 18.02
C ASN A 218 -4.06 -0.24 19.09
N GLU A 219 -2.90 0.41 19.14
CA GLU A 219 -1.79 0.18 20.08
C GLU A 219 -1.06 -1.15 19.88
N LYS A 220 -1.44 -1.98 18.91
CA LYS A 220 -0.69 -3.20 18.57
C LYS A 220 0.53 -2.87 17.74
N LEU A 221 1.61 -3.62 17.93
CA LEU A 221 2.76 -3.57 17.03
C LEU A 221 2.38 -4.14 15.66
N LEU A 222 2.94 -3.60 14.57
CA LEU A 222 2.88 -4.25 13.26
C LEU A 222 3.39 -5.70 13.39
N GLY A 223 2.72 -6.64 12.73
CA GLY A 223 2.97 -8.06 12.89
C GLY A 223 2.20 -8.93 11.91
N SER A 224 2.01 -10.21 12.24
CA SER A 224 1.45 -11.22 11.32
C SER A 224 0.04 -10.89 10.78
N GLU A 225 -0.72 -10.09 11.52
CA GLU A 225 -2.08 -9.68 11.19
C GLU A 225 -2.14 -8.46 10.26
N LEU A 226 -1.33 -7.44 10.53
CA LEU A 226 -1.19 -6.23 9.73
C LEU A 226 0.28 -5.84 9.72
N LEU A 227 0.89 -5.85 8.54
CA LEU A 227 2.30 -5.55 8.35
C LEU A 227 2.50 -4.59 7.19
N ILE A 228 3.70 -3.99 7.18
CA ILE A 228 4.22 -3.28 6.02
C ILE A 228 5.46 -4.01 5.56
N SER A 229 5.50 -4.35 4.28
CA SER A 229 6.59 -5.10 3.67
C SER A 229 7.35 -4.29 2.62
N SER A 230 8.58 -4.72 2.36
CA SER A 230 9.37 -4.20 1.25
C SER A 230 8.72 -4.52 -0.10
N SER A 231 9.16 -3.82 -1.14
CA SER A 231 8.69 -4.03 -2.51
C SER A 231 9.79 -3.62 -3.49
N PRO A 232 9.73 -4.10 -4.74
CA PRO A 232 10.65 -3.72 -5.80
C PRO A 232 10.40 -2.30 -6.33
N TRP A 233 9.22 -1.73 -6.10
CA TRP A 233 8.88 -0.41 -6.64
C TRP A 233 9.55 0.71 -5.84
N LYS A 234 10.59 1.28 -6.44
CA LYS A 234 11.36 2.40 -5.89
C LYS A 234 11.48 3.58 -6.87
N ASN A 235 11.18 3.34 -8.15
CA ASN A 235 11.34 4.31 -9.23
C ASN A 235 10.01 4.99 -9.52
N PHE A 236 9.80 6.14 -8.89
CA PHE A 236 8.67 7.02 -9.16
C PHE A 236 8.98 8.44 -8.69
N GLU A 237 8.29 9.41 -9.27
CA GLU A 237 8.36 10.78 -8.77
C GLU A 237 7.46 10.96 -7.55
N ILE A 238 7.96 11.69 -6.56
CA ILE A 238 7.21 12.02 -5.35
C ILE A 238 6.70 13.46 -5.47
N GLY A 239 5.39 13.61 -5.34
CA GLY A 239 4.72 14.89 -5.14
C GLY A 239 4.57 15.18 -3.64
N LYS A 240 4.47 16.47 -3.31
CA LYS A 240 4.20 16.94 -1.94
C LYS A 240 3.16 18.05 -1.93
N SER A 241 2.39 18.15 -0.85
CA SER A 241 1.47 19.26 -0.60
C SER A 241 1.19 19.42 0.90
N HIS A 242 0.39 20.43 1.27
CA HIS A 242 -0.24 20.46 2.58
C HIS A 242 -1.19 19.28 2.78
N ARG A 243 -1.47 18.99 4.05
CA ARG A 243 -2.30 17.86 4.49
C ARG A 243 -3.77 18.13 4.22
N ILE A 244 -4.52 17.06 3.99
CA ILE A 244 -5.93 17.13 3.57
C ILE A 244 -6.84 16.90 4.78
N GLY A 245 -7.85 17.76 4.93
CA GLY A 245 -8.87 17.61 5.95
C GLY A 245 -8.47 18.16 7.32
N VAL A 246 -7.47 19.04 7.35
CA VAL A 246 -6.98 19.72 8.56
C VAL A 246 -7.42 21.18 8.52
N LYS A 247 -7.74 21.76 9.68
CA LYS A 247 -8.16 23.18 9.80
C LYS A 247 -6.97 24.13 9.78
N HIS A 248 -5.89 23.73 10.47
CA HIS A 248 -4.63 24.43 10.56
C HIS A 248 -3.53 23.41 10.26
N ASP A 249 -2.54 23.83 9.49
CA ASP A 249 -1.42 23.00 9.08
C ASP A 249 -0.10 23.71 9.43
N LEU A 250 1.01 22.99 9.37
CA LEU A 250 2.34 23.58 9.39
C LEU A 250 2.64 24.20 8.02
N ASP A 251 3.56 25.16 7.99
CA ASP A 251 4.01 25.79 6.74
C ASP A 251 4.73 24.77 5.82
N GLU A 252 5.28 23.72 6.40
CA GLU A 252 5.89 22.64 5.65
C GLU A 252 4.85 21.70 5.01
N PRO A 253 4.97 21.36 3.71
CA PRO A 253 4.12 20.36 3.08
C PRO A 253 4.44 18.94 3.59
N LEU A 254 3.58 18.41 4.45
CA LEU A 254 3.73 17.10 5.10
C LEU A 254 2.84 15.99 4.51
N ARG A 255 2.23 16.21 3.36
CA ARG A 255 1.59 15.15 2.55
C ARG A 255 2.52 14.74 1.41
N PHE A 256 2.70 13.44 1.22
CA PHE A 256 3.55 12.86 0.16
C PHE A 256 2.75 11.85 -0.66
N PHE A 257 2.99 11.82 -1.97
CA PHE A 257 2.30 10.89 -2.86
C PHE A 257 3.13 10.55 -4.10
N ILE A 258 2.89 9.38 -4.67
CA ILE A 258 3.46 8.98 -5.96
C ILE A 258 2.76 9.78 -7.07
N LYS A 259 3.48 10.60 -7.83
CA LYS A 259 2.90 11.35 -8.96
C LYS A 259 2.28 10.39 -9.98
N ASP A 260 1.23 10.85 -10.64
CA ASP A 260 0.48 10.11 -11.67
C ASP A 260 -0.19 8.81 -11.21
N SER A 261 -0.13 8.46 -9.93
CA SER A 261 -0.90 7.34 -9.41
C SER A 261 -2.40 7.63 -9.52
N LEU A 262 -3.14 6.72 -10.17
CA LEU A 262 -4.59 6.79 -10.33
C LEU A 262 -5.36 6.58 -9.01
N TYR A 263 -4.64 6.28 -7.92
CA TYR A 263 -5.18 5.85 -6.64
C TYR A 263 -4.97 6.87 -5.52
N ILE A 264 -4.30 8.00 -5.78
CA ILE A 264 -4.22 9.12 -4.84
C ILE A 264 -5.64 9.56 -4.47
N SER A 265 -5.86 9.89 -3.20
CA SER A 265 -7.16 10.37 -2.74
C SER A 265 -7.56 11.67 -3.44
N ARG A 266 -8.86 11.78 -3.78
CA ARG A 266 -9.39 12.97 -4.46
C ARG A 266 -9.35 14.18 -3.52
N ASN A 267 -8.39 15.08 -3.69
CA ASN A 267 -8.65 16.50 -3.93
C ASN A 267 -7.40 17.27 -4.38
N LYS A 268 -7.63 18.02 -5.46
CA LYS A 268 -6.93 19.10 -6.17
C LYS A 268 -5.53 19.48 -5.64
N LEU A 269 -4.51 19.17 -6.46
CA LEU A 269 -3.45 20.15 -6.74
C LEU A 269 -4.17 21.47 -7.03
N ARG A 270 -4.20 22.38 -6.06
CA ARG A 270 -4.42 23.80 -6.32
C ARG A 270 -3.05 24.43 -6.45
#